data_AF-A0A1S1R155-F1
#
_entry.id   AF-A0A1S1R155-F1
#
_cell.length_a   1.000
_cell.length_b   1.000
_cell.length_c   1.000
_cell.angle_alpha   90.00
_cell.angle_beta   90.00
_cell.angle_gamma   90.00
#
_symmetry.space_group_name_H-M   'P 1'
#
loop_
_entity.id
_entity.type
_entity.pdbx_description
1 polymer ?
#
loop_
_entity_poly.entity_id
_entity_poly.type
_entity_poly.pdbx_seq_one_letter_code
_entity_poly.pdbx_strand_id
1 'polypeptide(L)'
;MGISLSDGRYSPLALAAVLFGAAAVTAALGWPAERRGRWAGPSVAVSGRVAVALSVLVVAVGPTVRHPRYYATGPAALAADVLAAFAGALAAAALLGPLLRRARPGGTDRLGRWLGDSWAGDGVFRGVLGLATAAGVATVIAAPRPRIDVFHLLQVSTSGLARGENMYRQQWGPDRATYTAGGLFDVYPYLPGTSLLLAPFRWVFGDVRYGLLLALVLAAVAARAVVAGRPAGEAHGGAVPAPATAAPGGGEPAGDGEPAGWPSWLLAVAPVLPLLVIVFPESMYALQQSWTEPLLVLLLAGTVWAVVTGRTRLAVVAFALALASKQHVALVLPLAACWPAFGPRRALCAAGLGLAAVLPWLVASPQDFFDDAVRTNLDYQVLDHSLSVPGWAHHFGITLGFGVTAVVLALSYLLAWRARGGAAGFCAGSALVLLALDLMNKQTFFNHYTLPMALLVLAVCAAAGDQRSVENRSRDAPS
;
A
#
# COMPACT_ATOMS: atom_id res chain seq x y z
N MET A 1 12.64 -16.11 -24.28
CA MET A 1 12.22 -15.88 -22.88
C MET A 1 11.63 -14.50 -22.78
N GLY A 2 10.51 -14.34 -22.05
CA GLY A 2 9.90 -13.03 -21.84
C GLY A 2 10.86 -12.07 -21.11
N ILE A 3 10.72 -10.78 -21.38
CA ILE A 3 11.47 -9.67 -20.77
C ILE A 3 11.52 -9.78 -19.22
N SER A 4 10.46 -10.34 -18.64
CA SER A 4 10.25 -10.65 -17.22
C SER A 4 11.20 -11.67 -16.57
N LEU A 5 11.65 -12.65 -17.34
CA LEU A 5 12.46 -13.78 -16.84
C LEU A 5 13.96 -13.47 -16.87
N SER A 6 14.38 -12.59 -17.79
CA SER A 6 15.79 -12.24 -18.00
C SER A 6 16.41 -11.34 -16.93
N ASP A 7 15.62 -10.70 -16.07
CA ASP A 7 16.11 -9.77 -15.03
C ASP A 7 15.99 -10.33 -13.60
N GLY A 8 15.54 -11.59 -13.45
CA GLY A 8 15.43 -12.27 -12.17
C GLY A 8 14.24 -11.88 -11.30
N ARG A 9 13.29 -11.06 -11.79
CA ARG A 9 12.08 -10.67 -11.04
C ARG A 9 11.16 -11.82 -10.68
N TYR A 10 11.12 -12.84 -11.52
CA TYR A 10 10.34 -14.06 -11.32
C TYR A 10 11.25 -15.27 -11.10
N SER A 11 12.33 -15.05 -10.35
CA SER A 11 13.28 -16.10 -9.97
C SER A 11 12.84 -16.83 -8.69
N PRO A 12 13.36 -18.04 -8.42
CA PRO A 12 13.16 -18.72 -7.14
C PRO A 12 13.58 -17.88 -5.94
N LEU A 13 14.62 -17.04 -6.08
CA LEU A 13 15.06 -16.13 -5.02
C LEU A 13 14.02 -15.05 -4.72
N ALA A 14 13.39 -14.50 -5.77
CA ALA A 14 12.30 -13.54 -5.60
C ALA A 14 11.12 -14.17 -4.86
N LEU A 15 10.74 -15.40 -5.23
CA LEU A 15 9.68 -16.13 -4.53
C LEU A 15 10.05 -16.41 -3.06
N ALA A 16 11.29 -16.84 -2.80
CA ALA A 16 11.76 -17.06 -1.43
C ALA A 16 11.69 -15.77 -0.58
N ALA A 17 12.05 -14.62 -1.16
CA ALA A 17 11.93 -13.32 -0.49
C ALA A 17 10.47 -12.97 -0.17
N VAL A 18 9.55 -13.20 -1.10
CA VAL A 18 8.10 -13.02 -0.87
C VAL A 18 7.59 -13.94 0.23
N LEU A 19 7.94 -15.23 0.19
CA LEU A 19 7.53 -16.22 1.20
C LEU A 19 8.07 -15.84 2.59
N PHE A 20 9.31 -15.36 2.68
CA PHE A 20 9.87 -14.86 3.93
C PHE A 20 9.11 -13.63 4.44
N GLY A 21 8.80 -12.67 3.56
CA GLY A 21 7.98 -11.51 3.90
C GLY A 21 6.59 -11.91 4.42
N ALA A 22 5.93 -12.85 3.75
CA ALA A 22 4.63 -13.36 4.16
C ALA A 22 4.66 -14.12 5.48
N ALA A 23 5.70 -14.92 5.71
CA ALA A 23 5.94 -15.58 6.99
C ALA A 23 6.15 -14.55 8.11
N ALA A 24 6.91 -13.49 7.87
CA ALA A 24 7.13 -12.42 8.84
C ALA A 24 5.83 -11.68 9.20
N VAL A 25 5.00 -11.34 8.21
CA VAL A 25 3.68 -10.72 8.45
C VAL A 25 2.75 -11.66 9.22
N THR A 26 2.71 -12.93 8.83
CA THR A 26 1.92 -13.97 9.49
C THR A 26 2.34 -14.14 10.95
N ALA A 27 3.65 -14.22 11.21
CA ALA A 27 4.20 -14.33 12.56
C ALA A 27 3.87 -13.09 13.42
N ALA A 28 4.01 -11.89 12.85
CA ALA A 28 3.68 -10.64 13.54
C ALA A 28 2.19 -10.59 13.95
N LEU A 29 1.29 -11.05 13.08
CA LEU A 29 -0.16 -11.07 13.34
C LEU A 29 -0.62 -12.26 14.19
N GLY A 30 0.05 -13.41 14.09
CA GLY A 30 -0.23 -14.60 14.90
C GLY A 30 0.25 -14.49 16.34
N TRP A 31 1.13 -13.54 16.65
CA TRP A 31 1.65 -13.36 18.00
C TRP A 31 0.55 -12.90 19.00
N PRO A 32 0.38 -13.54 20.17
CA PRO A 32 -0.68 -13.20 21.13
C PRO A 32 -0.64 -11.75 21.59
N ALA A 33 -1.80 -11.07 21.57
CA ALA A 33 -1.93 -9.65 21.94
C ALA A 33 -1.46 -9.35 23.37
N GLU A 34 -1.74 -10.24 24.33
CA GLU A 34 -1.30 -10.15 25.74
C GLU A 34 0.23 -10.17 25.88
N ARG A 35 0.94 -10.78 24.92
CA ARG A 35 2.40 -10.80 24.87
C ARG A 35 2.98 -9.63 24.07
N ARG A 36 2.19 -8.91 23.26
CA ARG A 36 2.64 -7.72 22.52
C ARG A 36 2.93 -6.53 23.46
N GLY A 37 2.15 -6.39 24.54
CA GLY A 37 2.41 -5.36 25.56
C GLY A 37 3.69 -5.59 26.37
N ARG A 38 4.16 -6.85 26.48
CA ARG A 38 5.43 -7.21 27.14
C ARG A 38 6.67 -6.98 26.26
N TRP A 39 6.48 -6.53 25.02
CA TRP A 39 7.52 -6.32 24.03
C TRP A 39 7.98 -4.85 23.95
N ALA A 40 7.69 -4.01 24.94
CA ALA A 40 8.47 -2.78 25.18
C ALA A 40 9.93 -3.07 25.64
N GLY A 41 10.48 -4.22 25.25
CA GLY A 41 11.81 -4.70 25.62
C GLY A 41 12.80 -4.70 24.45
N PRO A 42 14.04 -5.16 24.69
CA PRO A 42 15.15 -5.09 23.73
C PRO A 42 14.84 -5.72 22.35
N SER A 43 14.00 -6.76 22.31
CA SER A 43 13.69 -7.50 21.08
C SER A 43 12.91 -6.67 20.06
N VAL A 44 11.93 -5.85 20.45
CA VAL A 44 11.25 -4.91 19.50
C VAL A 44 12.22 -3.85 19.01
N ALA A 45 13.06 -3.32 19.91
CA ALA A 45 14.04 -2.32 19.52
C ALA A 45 15.03 -2.89 18.49
N VAL A 46 15.49 -4.12 18.67
CA VAL A 46 16.39 -4.80 17.71
C VAL A 46 15.66 -5.10 16.41
N SER A 47 14.50 -5.77 16.43
CA SER A 47 13.76 -6.13 15.22
C SER A 47 13.31 -4.89 14.43
N GLY A 48 12.88 -3.84 15.11
CA GLY A 48 12.54 -2.56 14.49
C GLY A 48 13.75 -1.91 13.83
N ARG A 49 14.91 -1.86 14.51
CA ARG A 49 16.13 -1.28 13.94
C ARG A 49 16.58 -2.04 12.69
N VAL A 50 16.50 -3.37 12.72
CA VAL A 50 16.78 -4.21 11.55
C VAL A 50 15.81 -3.89 10.42
N ALA A 51 14.51 -3.80 10.68
CA ALA A 51 13.51 -3.48 9.66
C ALA A 51 13.73 -2.09 9.03
N VAL A 52 14.04 -1.07 9.84
CA VAL A 52 14.35 0.27 9.31
C VAL A 52 15.69 0.27 8.58
N ALA A 53 16.72 -0.42 9.07
CA ALA A 53 18.00 -0.54 8.38
C ALA A 53 17.86 -1.25 7.01
N LEU A 54 17.05 -2.31 6.93
CA LEU A 54 16.70 -2.95 5.68
C LEU A 54 15.94 -1.99 4.75
N SER A 55 15.01 -1.20 5.29
CA SER A 55 14.28 -0.18 4.51
C SER A 55 15.23 0.88 3.95
N VAL A 56 16.18 1.38 4.77
CA VAL A 56 17.25 2.30 4.37
C VAL A 56 18.07 1.72 3.23
N LEU A 57 18.52 0.47 3.36
CA LEU A 57 19.30 -0.20 2.31
C LEU A 57 18.51 -0.32 1.01
N VAL A 58 17.25 -0.76 1.11
CA VAL A 58 16.35 -0.96 -0.05
C VAL A 58 16.11 0.37 -0.78
N VAL A 59 15.82 1.46 -0.09
CA VAL A 59 15.55 2.76 -0.75
C VAL A 59 16.81 3.52 -1.17
N ALA A 60 17.95 3.32 -0.51
CA ALA A 60 19.22 3.91 -0.93
C ALA A 60 19.77 3.24 -2.19
N VAL A 61 19.80 1.90 -2.19
CA VAL A 61 20.47 1.11 -3.24
C VAL A 61 19.52 0.77 -4.38
N GLY A 62 18.26 0.47 -4.08
CA GLY A 62 17.32 -0.07 -5.06
C GLY A 62 17.13 0.81 -6.29
N PRO A 63 16.84 2.13 -6.17
CA PRO A 63 16.73 3.00 -7.33
C PRO A 63 18.01 3.04 -8.20
N THR A 64 19.19 2.89 -7.58
CA THR A 64 20.48 2.93 -8.29
C THR A 64 20.85 1.61 -8.97
N VAL A 65 20.41 0.47 -8.43
CA VAL A 65 20.82 -0.87 -8.93
C VAL A 65 19.70 -1.55 -9.72
N ARG A 66 18.43 -1.19 -9.47
CA ARG A 66 17.25 -1.78 -10.10
C ARG A 66 16.34 -0.72 -10.71
N HIS A 67 16.75 -0.21 -11.87
CA HIS A 67 15.99 0.74 -12.69
C HIS A 67 15.82 0.17 -14.12
N PRO A 68 14.89 -0.79 -14.32
CA PRO A 68 14.69 -1.39 -15.64
C PRO A 68 14.24 -0.32 -16.65
N ARG A 69 14.94 -0.22 -17.78
CA ARG A 69 14.58 0.70 -18.87
C ARG A 69 14.03 -0.06 -20.08
N TYR A 70 12.90 -0.74 -19.92
CA TYR A 70 12.39 -1.54 -21.04
C TYR A 70 11.86 -0.69 -22.20
N TYR A 71 11.21 0.43 -21.89
CA TYR A 71 10.62 1.32 -22.88
C TYR A 71 11.07 2.78 -22.74
N ALA A 72 11.87 3.08 -21.72
CA ALA A 72 12.33 4.44 -21.41
C ALA A 72 13.61 4.74 -22.19
N THR A 73 13.63 5.83 -22.94
CA THR A 73 14.78 6.24 -23.76
C THR A 73 15.04 7.74 -23.68
N GLY A 74 16.23 8.16 -24.12
CA GLY A 74 16.61 9.57 -24.21
C GLY A 74 16.94 10.25 -22.87
N PRO A 75 17.13 11.59 -22.88
CA PRO A 75 17.54 12.35 -21.69
C PRO A 75 16.56 12.27 -20.52
N ALA A 76 15.26 12.13 -20.81
CA ALA A 76 14.24 11.97 -19.78
C ALA A 76 14.40 10.67 -18.98
N ALA A 77 14.88 9.58 -19.60
CA ALA A 77 15.16 8.33 -18.90
C ALA A 77 16.32 8.51 -17.90
N LEU A 78 17.38 9.22 -18.30
CA LEU A 78 18.48 9.54 -17.39
C LEU A 78 18.01 10.43 -16.24
N ALA A 79 17.21 11.46 -16.55
CA ALA A 79 16.64 12.34 -15.53
C ALA A 79 15.79 11.56 -14.53
N ALA A 80 14.94 10.63 -15.00
CA ALA A 80 14.13 9.77 -14.13
C ALA A 80 14.98 8.99 -13.14
N ASP A 81 16.05 8.34 -13.60
CA ASP A 81 16.92 7.52 -12.75
C ASP A 81 17.71 8.37 -11.75
N VAL A 82 18.26 9.50 -12.19
CA VAL A 82 19.00 10.42 -11.32
C VAL A 82 18.09 10.99 -10.23
N LEU A 83 16.89 11.44 -10.60
CA LEU A 83 15.91 11.96 -9.65
C LEU A 83 15.42 10.88 -8.68
N ALA A 84 15.17 9.66 -9.15
CA ALA A 84 14.78 8.54 -8.31
C ALA A 84 15.90 8.14 -7.34
N ALA A 85 17.16 8.14 -7.79
CA ALA A 85 18.33 7.89 -6.95
C ALA A 85 18.49 8.96 -5.86
N PHE A 86 18.34 10.24 -6.20
CA PHE A 86 18.36 11.32 -5.21
C PHE A 86 17.19 11.24 -4.22
N ALA A 87 15.98 10.90 -4.69
CA ALA A 87 14.84 10.66 -3.82
C ALA A 87 15.11 9.50 -2.84
N GLY A 88 15.67 8.39 -3.35
CA GLY A 88 16.10 7.23 -2.59
C GLY A 88 17.12 7.55 -1.51
N ALA A 89 18.21 8.23 -1.89
CA ALA A 89 19.27 8.63 -0.97
C ALA A 89 18.77 9.59 0.12
N LEU A 90 17.93 10.57 -0.24
CA LEU A 90 17.36 11.51 0.70
C LEU A 90 16.36 10.84 1.66
N ALA A 91 15.53 9.92 1.17
CA ALA A 91 14.65 9.10 2.00
C ALA A 91 15.44 8.20 2.96
N ALA A 92 16.50 7.55 2.48
CA ALA A 92 17.40 6.74 3.29
C ALA A 92 18.04 7.56 4.42
N ALA A 93 18.54 8.75 4.11
CA ALA A 93 19.11 9.65 5.10
C ALA A 93 18.07 10.08 6.16
N ALA A 94 16.83 10.35 5.73
CA ALA A 94 15.72 10.70 6.62
C ALA A 94 15.34 9.56 7.58
N LEU A 95 15.39 8.31 7.11
CA LEU A 95 15.16 7.11 7.93
C LEU A 95 16.34 6.80 8.87
N LEU A 96 17.57 7.07 8.42
CA LEU A 96 18.80 6.77 9.17
C LEU A 96 19.08 7.79 10.29
N GLY A 97 18.72 9.07 10.09
CA GLY A 97 18.97 10.13 11.06
C GLY A 97 18.50 9.80 12.49
N PRO A 98 17.23 9.41 12.69
CA PRO A 98 16.73 9.00 14.01
C PRO A 98 17.38 7.74 14.58
N LEU A 99 17.86 6.80 13.75
CA LEU A 99 18.54 5.59 14.19
C LEU A 99 19.94 5.87 14.75
N LEU A 100 20.64 6.85 14.18
CA LEU A 100 21.99 7.23 14.58
C LEU A 100 22.03 8.13 15.82
N ARG A 101 20.87 8.63 16.29
CA ARG A 101 20.77 9.34 17.57
C ARG A 101 21.15 8.39 18.71
N ARG A 102 22.41 8.45 19.15
CA ARG A 102 22.80 7.89 20.44
C ARG A 102 22.19 8.77 21.52
N ALA A 103 21.31 8.21 22.34
CA ALA A 103 20.94 8.80 23.61
C ALA A 103 22.19 8.83 24.51
N ARG A 104 23.02 9.88 24.39
CA ARG A 104 24.05 10.17 25.39
C ARG A 104 23.39 11.01 26.48
N PRO A 105 23.25 10.51 27.72
CA PRO A 105 22.81 11.32 28.83
C PRO A 105 23.87 12.42 29.06
N GLY A 106 23.44 13.69 29.07
CA GLY A 106 24.29 14.83 29.40
C GLY A 106 25.09 15.48 28.26
N GLY A 107 25.00 14.99 27.01
CA GLY A 107 25.74 15.56 25.88
C GLY A 107 24.99 16.68 25.14
N THR A 108 25.66 17.81 24.90
CA THR A 108 25.21 18.86 23.96
C THR A 108 25.35 18.39 22.51
N ASP A 109 24.69 17.29 22.13
CA ASP A 109 24.72 16.78 20.76
C ASP A 109 23.80 17.64 19.88
N ARG A 110 24.28 18.86 19.56
CA ARG A 110 23.61 19.80 18.66
C ARG A 110 23.47 19.21 17.25
N LEU A 111 24.45 18.42 16.82
CA LEU A 111 24.45 17.77 15.51
C LEU A 111 23.40 16.65 15.45
N GLY A 112 23.30 15.77 16.45
CA GLY A 112 22.27 14.73 16.51
C GLY A 112 20.84 15.27 16.64
N ARG A 113 20.66 16.40 17.34
CA ARG A 113 19.37 17.12 17.40
C ARG A 113 19.02 17.75 16.06
N TRP A 114 19.93 18.54 15.48
CA TRP A 114 19.74 19.15 14.15
C TRP A 114 19.50 18.10 13.05
N LEU A 115 20.24 17.00 13.04
CA LEU A 115 20.09 15.91 12.06
C LEU A 115 18.78 15.13 12.21
N GLY A 116 18.20 14.99 13.40
CA GLY A 116 16.93 14.24 13.51
C GLY A 116 15.67 15.10 13.38
N ASP A 117 15.66 16.33 13.89
CA ASP A 117 14.46 17.18 13.86
C ASP A 117 14.29 17.83 12.47
N SER A 118 15.41 18.11 11.78
CA SER A 118 15.37 18.66 10.42
C SER A 118 15.07 17.59 9.37
N TRP A 119 15.50 16.34 9.57
CA TRP A 119 15.38 15.27 8.56
C TRP A 119 14.12 14.43 8.67
N ALA A 120 13.46 14.39 9.84
CA ALA A 120 12.06 13.96 9.96
C ALA A 120 11.06 15.11 9.67
N GLY A 121 11.58 16.30 9.33
CA GLY A 121 10.81 17.51 9.13
C GLY A 121 10.04 17.57 7.80
N ASP A 122 9.10 18.50 7.76
CA ASP A 122 8.27 18.79 6.58
C ASP A 122 9.06 19.07 5.30
N GLY A 123 10.21 19.71 5.41
CA GLY A 123 11.06 20.04 4.28
C GLY A 123 11.60 18.80 3.56
N VAL A 124 12.13 17.83 4.31
CA VAL A 124 12.69 16.60 3.73
C VAL A 124 11.60 15.73 3.11
N PHE A 125 10.45 15.59 3.79
CA PHE A 125 9.31 14.88 3.21
C PHE A 125 8.86 15.48 1.88
N ARG A 126 8.70 16.81 1.82
CA ARG A 126 8.33 17.52 0.59
C ARG A 126 9.42 17.43 -0.48
N GLY A 127 10.69 17.49 -0.09
CA GLY A 127 11.83 17.35 -0.99
C GLY A 127 11.88 15.98 -1.67
N VAL A 128 11.79 14.89 -0.88
CA VAL A 128 11.72 13.52 -1.42
C VAL A 128 10.50 13.36 -2.33
N LEU A 129 9.33 13.82 -1.87
CA LEU A 129 8.10 13.72 -2.64
C LEU A 129 8.20 14.47 -3.98
N GLY A 130 8.80 15.66 -3.98
CA GLY A 130 9.06 16.45 -5.19
C GLY A 130 10.02 15.75 -6.16
N LEU A 131 11.14 15.22 -5.66
CA LEU A 131 12.11 14.46 -6.47
C LEU A 131 11.47 13.19 -7.07
N ALA A 132 10.74 12.41 -6.28
CA ALA A 132 10.07 11.20 -6.74
C ALA A 132 8.94 11.50 -7.74
N THR A 133 8.21 12.61 -7.55
CA THR A 133 7.21 13.08 -8.51
C THR A 133 7.86 13.50 -9.83
N ALA A 134 8.95 14.26 -9.77
CA ALA A 134 9.70 14.65 -10.96
C ALA A 134 10.28 13.43 -11.70
N ALA A 135 10.78 12.42 -10.96
CA ALA A 135 11.20 11.15 -11.53
C ALA A 135 10.04 10.43 -12.25
N GLY A 136 8.84 10.43 -11.66
CA GLY A 136 7.64 9.87 -12.27
C GLY A 136 7.24 10.58 -13.56
N VAL A 137 7.23 11.91 -13.56
CA VAL A 137 6.97 12.72 -14.77
C VAL A 137 8.01 12.41 -15.85
N ALA A 138 9.30 12.41 -15.50
CA ALA A 138 10.38 12.07 -16.41
C ALA A 138 10.23 10.65 -16.99
N THR A 139 9.77 9.68 -16.18
CA THR A 139 9.49 8.31 -16.61
C THR A 139 8.38 8.24 -17.66
N VAL A 140 7.27 8.96 -17.45
CA VAL A 140 6.15 9.02 -18.41
C VAL A 140 6.61 9.62 -19.74
N ILE A 141 7.40 10.71 -19.69
CA ILE A 141 7.98 11.36 -20.88
C ILE A 141 8.96 10.41 -21.60
N ALA A 142 9.79 9.70 -20.85
CA ALA A 142 10.81 8.81 -21.41
C ALA A 142 10.22 7.57 -22.12
N ALA A 143 9.01 7.15 -21.73
CA ALA A 143 8.34 5.97 -22.25
C ALA A 143 6.93 6.32 -22.76
N PRO A 144 6.79 7.02 -23.89
CA PRO A 144 5.49 7.51 -24.35
C PRO A 144 4.55 6.39 -24.86
N ARG A 145 5.10 5.23 -25.25
CA ARG A 145 4.33 4.08 -25.78
C ARG A 145 4.92 2.75 -25.27
N PRO A 146 4.79 2.43 -23.98
CA PRO A 146 5.26 1.17 -23.43
C PRO A 146 4.49 0.00 -24.05
N ARG A 147 5.19 -1.07 -24.44
CA ARG A 147 4.58 -2.24 -25.10
C ARG A 147 4.04 -3.22 -24.05
N ILE A 148 3.05 -2.76 -23.28
CA ILE A 148 2.38 -3.49 -22.21
C ILE A 148 0.86 -3.37 -22.40
N ASP A 149 0.13 -4.46 -22.22
CA ASP A 149 -1.31 -4.54 -22.43
C ASP A 149 -2.08 -3.54 -21.55
N VAL A 150 -1.75 -3.44 -20.26
CA VAL A 150 -2.43 -2.57 -19.30
C VAL A 150 -2.41 -1.09 -19.72
N PHE A 151 -1.29 -0.61 -20.27
CA PHE A 151 -1.20 0.78 -20.76
C PHE A 151 -2.22 1.01 -21.87
N HIS A 152 -2.22 0.16 -22.89
CA HIS A 152 -3.12 0.31 -24.03
C HIS A 152 -4.59 0.19 -23.63
N LEU A 153 -4.89 -0.79 -22.78
CA LEU A 153 -6.20 -1.01 -22.18
C LEU A 153 -6.73 0.24 -21.49
N LEU A 154 -5.95 0.84 -20.60
CA LEU A 154 -6.37 2.04 -19.88
C LEU A 154 -6.45 3.27 -20.79
N GLN A 155 -5.53 3.43 -21.75
CA GLN A 155 -5.55 4.57 -22.67
C GLN A 155 -6.78 4.54 -23.59
N VAL A 156 -7.15 3.37 -24.11
CA VAL A 156 -8.30 3.21 -25.00
C VAL A 156 -9.60 3.30 -24.22
N SER A 157 -9.77 2.54 -23.12
CA SER A 157 -10.99 2.57 -22.29
C SER A 157 -11.34 3.98 -21.81
N THR A 158 -10.36 4.73 -21.30
CA THR A 158 -10.56 6.12 -20.86
C THR A 158 -10.87 7.08 -22.01
N SER A 159 -10.32 6.86 -23.20
CA SER A 159 -10.65 7.64 -24.40
C SER A 159 -12.06 7.32 -24.92
N GLY A 160 -12.47 6.05 -24.88
CA GLY A 160 -13.80 5.60 -25.26
C GLY A 160 -14.90 6.15 -24.37
N LEU A 161 -14.64 6.34 -23.07
CA LEU A 161 -15.59 6.96 -22.14
C LEU A 161 -16.05 8.35 -22.60
N ALA A 162 -15.18 9.17 -23.19
CA ALA A 162 -15.54 10.50 -23.71
C ALA A 162 -16.50 10.42 -24.91
N ARG A 163 -16.57 9.27 -25.58
CA ARG A 163 -17.43 9.00 -26.74
C ARG A 163 -18.67 8.17 -26.37
N GLY A 164 -18.89 7.90 -25.08
CA GLY A 164 -19.97 7.03 -24.61
C GLY A 164 -19.76 5.55 -24.97
N GLU A 165 -18.54 5.14 -25.31
CA GLU A 165 -18.24 3.75 -25.63
C GLU A 165 -18.17 2.91 -24.36
N ASN A 166 -18.78 1.72 -24.43
CA ASN A 166 -18.68 0.74 -23.37
C ASN A 166 -17.28 0.11 -23.37
N MET A 167 -16.57 0.13 -22.24
CA MET A 167 -15.24 -0.46 -22.13
C MET A 167 -15.25 -1.97 -22.44
N TYR A 168 -16.25 -2.72 -22.00
CA TYR A 168 -16.32 -4.17 -22.25
C TYR A 168 -16.58 -4.56 -23.73
N ARG A 169 -16.70 -3.58 -24.63
CA ARG A 169 -16.87 -3.79 -26.08
C ARG A 169 -15.73 -3.21 -26.91
N GLN A 170 -14.71 -2.64 -26.26
CA GLN A 170 -13.57 -2.04 -26.94
C GLN A 170 -12.43 -3.05 -27.10
N GLN A 171 -11.59 -2.83 -28.11
CA GLN A 171 -10.36 -3.57 -28.34
C GLN A 171 -9.18 -2.63 -28.13
N TRP A 172 -8.16 -3.11 -27.40
CA TRP A 172 -7.11 -2.23 -26.86
C TRP A 172 -5.80 -2.28 -27.64
N GLY A 173 -5.54 -3.38 -28.36
CA GLY A 173 -4.36 -3.56 -29.19
C GLY A 173 -4.70 -3.64 -30.69
N PRO A 174 -3.71 -3.44 -31.59
CA PRO A 174 -3.93 -3.54 -33.04
C PRO A 174 -4.06 -5.00 -33.54
N ASP A 175 -3.29 -5.95 -32.98
CA ASP A 175 -3.42 -7.38 -33.24
C ASP A 175 -2.87 -8.25 -32.08
N ARG A 176 -3.33 -9.52 -32.00
CA ARG A 176 -2.84 -10.51 -31.02
C ARG A 176 -1.35 -10.87 -31.23
N ALA A 177 -0.83 -10.69 -32.45
CA ALA A 177 0.57 -10.98 -32.79
C ALA A 177 1.56 -9.99 -32.15
N THR A 178 1.09 -8.81 -31.75
CA THR A 178 1.87 -7.77 -31.08
C THR A 178 2.06 -8.08 -29.58
N TYR A 179 1.16 -8.87 -28.98
CA TYR A 179 1.20 -9.28 -27.56
C TYR A 179 1.32 -10.79 -27.42
N THR A 180 2.46 -11.35 -27.86
CA THR A 180 2.70 -12.81 -27.91
C THR A 180 2.82 -13.51 -26.54
N ALA A 181 2.69 -12.79 -25.43
CA ALA A 181 3.00 -13.30 -24.08
C ALA A 181 1.74 -13.41 -23.18
N GLY A 182 0.62 -13.91 -23.72
CA GLY A 182 -0.59 -14.16 -22.92
C GLY A 182 -1.23 -12.90 -22.31
N GLY A 183 -0.89 -11.71 -22.85
CA GLY A 183 -1.49 -10.45 -22.44
C GLY A 183 -2.94 -10.33 -22.87
N LEU A 184 -3.68 -9.45 -22.20
CA LEU A 184 -5.10 -9.22 -22.48
C LEU A 184 -5.25 -8.30 -23.68
N PHE A 185 -5.67 -8.87 -24.80
CA PHE A 185 -5.76 -8.15 -26.07
C PHE A 185 -7.15 -7.51 -26.29
N ASP A 186 -8.20 -8.23 -25.93
CA ASP A 186 -9.60 -7.97 -26.26
C ASP A 186 -10.52 -7.99 -25.05
N VAL A 187 -9.97 -7.96 -23.83
CA VAL A 187 -10.74 -8.06 -22.57
C VAL A 187 -10.41 -6.91 -21.64
N TYR A 188 -11.42 -6.32 -21.00
CA TYR A 188 -11.28 -5.40 -19.88
C TYR A 188 -11.42 -6.12 -18.53
N PRO A 189 -10.34 -6.64 -17.92
CA PRO A 189 -10.44 -7.50 -16.73
C PRO A 189 -10.70 -6.73 -15.43
N TYR A 190 -10.96 -5.42 -15.48
CA TYR A 190 -11.12 -4.58 -14.31
C TYR A 190 -12.58 -4.17 -14.13
N LEU A 191 -12.87 -3.57 -12.98
CA LEU A 191 -14.15 -2.89 -12.77
C LEU A 191 -14.07 -1.45 -13.32
N PRO A 192 -15.21 -0.81 -13.65
CA PRO A 192 -15.24 0.47 -14.35
C PRO A 192 -14.57 1.62 -13.60
N GLY A 193 -14.52 1.57 -12.27
CA GLY A 193 -13.94 2.59 -11.41
C GLY A 193 -12.49 2.93 -11.77
N THR A 194 -11.70 1.95 -12.23
CA THR A 194 -10.31 2.19 -12.65
C THR A 194 -10.26 3.17 -13.82
N SER A 195 -11.04 2.94 -14.88
CA SER A 195 -11.08 3.85 -16.03
C SER A 195 -11.74 5.17 -15.67
N LEU A 196 -12.84 5.16 -14.92
CA LEU A 196 -13.54 6.38 -14.54
C LEU A 196 -12.65 7.36 -13.77
N LEU A 197 -11.85 6.85 -12.83
CA LEU A 197 -10.97 7.68 -12.01
C LEU A 197 -9.73 8.17 -12.77
N LEU A 198 -9.27 7.41 -13.78
CA LEU A 198 -8.10 7.78 -14.58
C LEU A 198 -8.45 8.61 -15.82
N ALA A 199 -9.72 8.61 -16.26
CA ALA A 199 -10.15 9.30 -17.47
C ALA A 199 -9.85 10.81 -17.50
N PRO A 200 -10.04 11.58 -16.41
CA PRO A 200 -9.68 12.99 -16.41
C PRO A 200 -8.21 13.25 -16.76
N PHE A 201 -7.31 12.36 -16.32
CA PHE A 201 -5.87 12.49 -16.62
C PHE A 201 -5.55 12.16 -18.07
N ARG A 202 -6.23 11.16 -18.64
CA ARG A 202 -6.15 10.88 -20.08
C ARG A 202 -6.60 12.08 -20.91
N TRP A 203 -7.69 12.73 -20.52
CA TRP A 203 -8.29 13.82 -21.29
C TRP A 203 -7.48 15.11 -21.19
N VAL A 204 -6.94 15.42 -20.01
CA VAL A 204 -6.17 16.66 -19.77
C VAL A 204 -4.70 16.51 -20.19
N PHE A 205 -4.04 15.40 -19.83
CA PHE A 205 -2.61 15.21 -20.01
C PHE A 205 -2.23 14.24 -21.12
N GLY A 206 -3.20 13.57 -21.74
CA GLY A 206 -2.93 12.59 -22.79
C GLY A 206 -2.56 11.19 -22.27
N ASP A 207 -2.39 11.01 -20.95
CA ASP A 207 -1.85 9.77 -20.38
C ASP A 207 -2.41 9.49 -18.97
N VAL A 208 -2.94 8.27 -18.78
CA VAL A 208 -3.48 7.82 -17.48
C VAL A 208 -2.42 7.73 -16.37
N ARG A 209 -1.14 7.58 -16.71
CA ARG A 209 -0.06 7.43 -15.73
C ARG A 209 0.13 8.67 -14.86
N TYR A 210 -0.25 9.85 -15.33
CA TYR A 210 -0.27 11.05 -14.47
C TYR A 210 -1.26 10.91 -13.31
N GLY A 211 -2.40 10.23 -13.53
CA GLY A 211 -3.35 9.90 -12.46
C GLY A 211 -2.79 8.90 -11.47
N LEU A 212 -2.07 7.88 -11.95
CA LEU A 212 -1.38 6.89 -11.11
C LEU A 212 -0.27 7.52 -10.27
N LEU A 213 0.51 8.44 -10.86
CA LEU A 213 1.54 9.19 -10.16
C LEU A 213 0.94 10.08 -9.06
N LEU A 214 -0.14 10.82 -9.39
CA LEU A 214 -0.85 11.60 -8.39
C LEU A 214 -1.40 10.70 -7.26
N ALA A 215 -1.86 9.49 -7.58
CA ALA A 215 -2.32 8.55 -6.58
C ALA A 215 -1.22 8.15 -5.58
N LEU A 216 0.00 7.85 -6.05
CA LEU A 216 1.14 7.60 -5.15
C LEU A 216 1.45 8.80 -4.25
N VAL A 217 1.46 10.01 -4.82
CA VAL A 217 1.73 11.25 -4.09
C VAL A 217 0.70 11.47 -2.99
N LEU A 218 -0.58 11.39 -3.33
CA LEU A 218 -1.67 11.60 -2.39
C LEU A 218 -1.75 10.47 -1.34
N ALA A 219 -1.38 9.24 -1.70
CA ALA A 219 -1.31 8.14 -0.73
C ALA A 219 -0.23 8.38 0.33
N ALA A 220 0.97 8.81 -0.08
CA ALA A 220 2.04 9.17 0.85
C ALA A 220 1.63 10.32 1.78
N VAL A 221 0.94 11.34 1.25
CA VAL A 221 0.40 12.45 2.04
C VAL A 221 -0.68 11.99 3.02
N ALA A 222 -1.63 11.15 2.58
CA ALA A 222 -2.69 10.61 3.42
C ALA A 222 -2.11 9.75 4.56
N ALA A 223 -1.16 8.86 4.25
CA ALA A 223 -0.48 8.04 5.24
C ALA A 223 0.34 8.88 6.24
N ARG A 224 0.99 9.97 5.80
CA ARG A 224 1.66 10.92 6.71
C ARG A 224 0.67 11.64 7.62
N ALA A 225 -0.48 12.03 7.08
CA ALA A 225 -1.54 12.65 7.88
C ALA A 225 -2.13 11.68 8.91
N VAL A 226 -2.13 10.37 8.65
CA VAL A 226 -2.48 9.33 9.63
C VAL A 226 -1.48 9.31 10.78
N VAL A 227 -0.16 9.41 10.51
CA VAL A 227 0.88 9.48 11.55
C VAL A 227 0.73 10.73 12.42
N ALA A 228 0.42 11.86 11.80
CA ALA A 228 0.35 13.14 12.52
C ALA A 228 -0.70 13.13 13.64
N GLY A 229 -1.82 12.41 13.45
CA GLY A 229 -2.99 12.48 14.33
C GLY A 229 -3.60 13.89 14.33
N ARG A 230 -4.89 14.04 14.61
CA ARG A 230 -5.43 15.35 15.03
C ARG A 230 -5.57 15.35 16.55
N PRO A 231 -5.31 16.48 17.24
CA PRO A 231 -5.72 16.65 18.62
C PRO A 231 -7.24 16.49 18.69
N ALA A 232 -7.69 15.67 19.63
CA ALA A 232 -9.10 15.47 19.94
C ALA A 232 -9.67 16.77 20.54
N GLY A 233 -10.00 17.75 19.70
CA GLY A 233 -10.39 19.08 20.13
C GLY A 233 -11.62 19.67 19.45
N GLU A 234 -12.32 18.92 18.58
CA GLU A 234 -13.57 19.38 17.94
C GLU A 234 -14.55 18.21 17.67
N ALA A 235 -14.71 17.31 18.64
CA ALA A 235 -15.89 16.45 18.68
C ALA A 235 -16.91 17.12 19.62
N HIS A 236 -17.99 17.62 19.03
CA HIS A 236 -19.19 18.12 19.72
C HIS A 236 -19.60 17.22 20.89
N GLY A 237 -20.00 17.86 21.99
CA GLY A 237 -20.29 17.27 23.29
C GLY A 237 -21.12 15.99 23.26
N GLY A 238 -20.56 14.96 23.89
CA GLY A 238 -21.26 13.77 24.36
C GLY A 238 -20.54 13.31 25.61
N ALA A 239 -20.96 13.83 26.76
CA ALA A 239 -20.45 13.42 28.05
C ALA A 239 -20.59 11.91 28.23
N VAL A 240 -19.48 11.22 28.45
CA VAL A 240 -19.45 9.86 29.00
C VAL A 240 -18.99 9.97 30.45
N PRO A 241 -19.65 9.32 31.42
CA PRO A 241 -19.33 9.49 32.83
C PRO A 241 -17.97 8.86 33.16
N ALA A 242 -17.21 9.52 34.02
CA ALA A 242 -15.96 9.03 34.59
C ALA A 242 -16.20 7.72 35.38
N PRO A 243 -15.29 6.72 35.31
CA PRO A 243 -15.30 5.61 36.25
C PRO A 243 -14.92 6.09 37.65
N ALA A 244 -15.63 5.58 38.65
CA ALA A 244 -15.43 5.86 40.06
C ALA A 244 -14.01 5.51 40.54
N THR A 245 -13.53 6.36 41.44
CA THR A 245 -12.26 6.33 42.17
C THR A 245 -12.01 5.00 42.88
N ALA A 246 -10.85 4.38 42.63
CA ALA A 246 -10.26 3.37 43.51
C ALA A 246 -9.20 4.04 44.41
N ALA A 247 -9.24 3.70 45.70
CA ALA A 247 -8.46 4.27 46.80
C ALA A 247 -6.92 4.04 46.66
N PRO A 248 -6.09 4.84 47.36
CA PRO A 248 -4.64 4.77 47.22
C PRO A 248 -4.06 3.62 48.07
N GLY A 249 -3.58 2.57 47.41
CA GLY A 249 -2.71 1.56 48.01
C GLY A 249 -1.25 1.94 47.75
N GLY A 250 -0.49 2.18 48.82
CA GLY A 250 0.95 2.43 48.75
C GLY A 250 1.70 1.23 48.17
N GLY A 251 2.54 1.50 47.18
CA GLY A 251 3.50 0.57 46.60
C GLY A 251 4.72 1.37 46.14
N GLU A 252 5.90 0.85 46.48
CA GLU A 252 7.25 1.39 46.30
C GLU A 252 7.54 1.97 44.89
N PRO A 253 8.52 2.89 44.76
CA PRO A 253 8.94 3.41 43.48
C PRO A 253 9.63 2.29 42.67
N ALA A 254 8.89 1.71 41.73
CA ALA A 254 9.45 0.89 40.67
C ALA A 254 10.40 1.76 39.83
N GLY A 255 11.63 1.30 39.67
CA GLY A 255 12.71 2.01 38.97
C GLY A 255 12.39 2.38 37.52
N ASP A 256 13.25 3.24 37.00
CA ASP A 256 13.29 3.98 35.72
C ASP A 256 13.09 3.17 34.42
N GLY A 257 12.12 2.25 34.38
CA GLY A 257 11.68 1.59 33.17
C GLY A 257 10.87 2.57 32.33
N GLU A 258 11.33 2.82 31.09
CA GLU A 258 10.52 3.55 30.11
C GLU A 258 9.08 2.99 30.09
N PRO A 259 8.05 3.85 30.00
CA PRO A 259 6.66 3.40 29.91
C PRO A 259 6.48 2.37 28.79
N ALA A 260 5.53 1.46 28.96
CA ALA A 260 5.14 0.49 27.93
C ALA A 260 4.64 1.23 26.67
N GLY A 261 5.56 1.54 25.75
CA GLY A 261 5.33 2.36 24.57
C GLY A 261 6.35 2.09 23.48
N TRP A 262 6.15 2.69 22.31
CA TRP A 262 7.11 2.56 21.21
C TRP A 262 8.40 3.30 21.55
N PRO A 263 9.58 2.71 21.27
CA PRO A 263 10.85 3.42 21.36
C PRO A 263 10.78 4.79 20.66
N SER A 264 11.26 5.84 21.32
CA SER A 264 11.22 7.23 20.83
C SER A 264 11.77 7.40 19.40
N TRP A 265 12.79 6.63 19.03
CA TRP A 265 13.36 6.63 17.69
C TRP A 265 12.39 6.11 16.62
N LEU A 266 11.53 5.13 16.92
CA LEU A 266 10.51 4.63 15.98
C LEU A 266 9.46 5.69 15.72
N LEU A 267 9.01 6.38 16.77
CA LEU A 267 8.09 7.49 16.65
C LEU A 267 8.69 8.63 15.81
N ALA A 268 9.99 8.88 15.91
CA ALA A 268 10.70 9.87 15.10
C ALA A 268 10.79 9.47 13.61
N VAL A 269 10.90 8.18 13.28
CA VAL A 269 10.95 7.68 11.89
C VAL A 269 9.56 7.65 11.24
N ALA A 270 8.49 7.43 12.01
CA ALA A 270 7.14 7.22 11.50
C ALA A 270 6.65 8.26 10.45
N PRO A 271 6.89 9.59 10.60
CA PRO A 271 6.45 10.58 9.62
C PRO A 271 7.10 10.48 8.24
N VAL A 272 8.19 9.72 8.12
CA VAL A 272 9.00 9.53 6.90
C VAL A 272 8.63 8.23 6.19
N LEU A 273 8.15 7.21 6.93
CA LEU A 273 7.75 5.91 6.38
C LEU A 273 6.76 5.98 5.19
N PRO A 274 5.80 6.92 5.12
CA PRO A 274 4.94 7.05 3.95
C PRO A 274 5.67 7.26 2.63
N LEU A 275 6.89 7.81 2.64
CA LEU A 275 7.72 7.98 1.43
C LEU A 275 8.11 6.64 0.80
N LEU A 276 8.10 5.54 1.57
CA LEU A 276 8.34 4.21 1.03
C LEU A 276 7.35 3.88 -0.09
N VAL A 277 6.11 4.38 -0.04
CA VAL A 277 5.08 4.11 -1.06
C VAL A 277 5.46 4.62 -2.45
N ILE A 278 6.25 5.72 -2.55
CA ILE A 278 6.61 6.35 -3.83
C ILE A 278 8.09 6.13 -4.20
N VAL A 279 8.94 5.88 -3.21
CA VAL A 279 10.40 5.69 -3.40
C VAL A 279 10.78 4.22 -3.45
N PHE A 280 9.85 3.28 -3.20
CA PHE A 280 10.15 1.85 -3.27
C PHE A 280 10.82 1.51 -4.61
N PRO A 281 11.83 0.63 -4.62
CA PRO A 281 12.46 0.22 -5.86
C PRO A 281 11.40 -0.27 -6.85
N GLU A 282 11.57 0.06 -8.13
CA GLU A 282 10.63 -0.29 -9.19
C GLU A 282 9.29 0.50 -9.19
N SER A 283 9.09 1.49 -8.31
CA SER A 283 7.89 2.37 -8.39
C SER A 283 7.79 3.08 -9.75
N MET A 284 8.93 3.55 -10.27
CA MET A 284 8.99 4.15 -11.61
C MET A 284 8.72 3.12 -12.71
N TYR A 285 9.18 1.89 -12.52
CA TYR A 285 8.90 0.81 -13.46
C TYR A 285 7.41 0.43 -13.47
N ALA A 286 6.79 0.26 -12.30
CA ALA A 286 5.35 0.04 -12.19
C ALA A 286 4.54 1.17 -12.85
N LEU A 287 4.97 2.42 -12.66
CA LEU A 287 4.39 3.57 -13.33
C LEU A 287 4.56 3.49 -14.86
N GLN A 288 5.76 3.14 -15.36
CA GLN A 288 6.00 2.92 -16.79
C GLN A 288 5.04 1.88 -17.36
N GLN A 289 4.73 0.82 -16.61
CA GLN A 289 3.81 -0.25 -17.02
C GLN A 289 2.32 0.10 -16.88
N SER A 290 1.99 1.27 -16.32
CA SER A 290 0.60 1.70 -16.06
C SER A 290 -0.19 0.77 -15.15
N TRP A 291 0.52 0.05 -14.29
CA TRP A 291 -0.13 -0.82 -13.33
C TRP A 291 -0.93 -0.02 -12.30
N THR A 292 -2.11 -0.53 -11.98
CA THR A 292 -3.21 0.25 -11.38
C THR A 292 -3.18 0.29 -9.86
N GLU A 293 -2.29 -0.46 -9.22
CA GLU A 293 -2.18 -0.57 -7.77
C GLU A 293 -2.02 0.78 -7.06
N PRO A 294 -1.29 1.79 -7.58
CA PRO A 294 -1.26 3.14 -7.01
C PRO A 294 -2.64 3.73 -6.69
N LEU A 295 -3.64 3.50 -7.55
CA LEU A 295 -5.00 3.98 -7.35
C LEU A 295 -5.64 3.34 -6.11
N LEU A 296 -5.49 2.03 -5.94
CA LEU A 296 -6.00 1.32 -4.77
C LEU A 296 -5.29 1.73 -3.49
N VAL A 297 -3.98 1.94 -3.57
CA VAL A 297 -3.17 2.42 -2.45
C VAL A 297 -3.68 3.79 -1.97
N LEU A 298 -3.96 4.73 -2.88
CA LEU A 298 -4.60 6.00 -2.54
C LEU A 298 -5.97 5.80 -1.90
N LEU A 299 -6.86 5.03 -2.52
CA LEU A 299 -8.25 4.92 -2.07
C LEU A 299 -8.35 4.28 -0.68
N LEU A 300 -7.51 3.29 -0.39
CA LEU A 300 -7.44 2.66 0.94
C LEU A 300 -6.71 3.54 1.97
N ALA A 301 -5.63 4.23 1.60
CA ALA A 301 -5.00 5.23 2.47
C ALA A 301 -5.95 6.38 2.81
N GLY A 302 -6.71 6.86 1.82
CA GLY A 302 -7.75 7.87 1.98
C GLY A 302 -8.91 7.39 2.85
N THR A 303 -9.32 6.12 2.73
CA THR A 303 -10.30 5.50 3.62
C THR A 303 -9.81 5.54 5.07
N VAL A 304 -8.58 5.08 5.33
CA VAL A 304 -8.00 5.02 6.67
C VAL A 304 -7.85 6.42 7.26
N TRP A 305 -7.28 7.35 6.50
CA TRP A 305 -7.17 8.75 6.90
C TRP A 305 -8.52 9.39 7.20
N ALA A 306 -9.54 9.15 6.36
CA ALA A 306 -10.87 9.71 6.55
C ALA A 306 -11.53 9.14 7.80
N VAL A 307 -11.36 7.85 8.12
CA VAL A 307 -11.86 7.27 9.37
C VAL A 307 -11.15 7.86 10.59
N VAL A 308 -9.81 7.89 10.58
CA VAL A 308 -8.99 8.42 11.69
C VAL A 308 -9.28 9.91 11.93
N THR A 309 -9.66 10.65 10.90
CA THR A 309 -10.02 12.08 11.01
C THR A 309 -11.53 12.33 11.18
N GLY A 310 -12.35 11.30 11.39
CA GLY A 310 -13.79 11.43 11.61
C GLY A 310 -14.62 11.80 10.35
N ARG A 311 -13.99 11.85 9.17
CA ARG A 311 -14.64 12.18 7.88
C ARG A 311 -15.37 10.98 7.29
N THR A 312 -16.44 10.56 7.97
CA THR A 312 -17.14 9.30 7.66
C THR A 312 -17.63 9.18 6.21
N ARG A 313 -18.21 10.26 5.65
CA ARG A 313 -18.71 10.24 4.26
C ARG A 313 -17.58 9.99 3.26
N LEU A 314 -16.45 10.66 3.46
CA LEU A 314 -15.29 10.50 2.60
C LEU A 314 -14.69 9.10 2.70
N ALA A 315 -14.68 8.51 3.89
CA ALA A 315 -14.23 7.13 4.08
C ALA A 315 -15.10 6.12 3.30
N VAL A 316 -16.43 6.29 3.35
CA VAL A 316 -17.36 5.44 2.58
C VAL A 316 -17.16 5.60 1.07
N VAL A 317 -17.03 6.84 0.59
CA VAL A 317 -16.81 7.12 -0.84
C VAL A 317 -15.47 6.57 -1.31
N ALA A 318 -14.38 6.82 -0.58
CA ALA A 318 -13.06 6.31 -0.94
C ALA A 318 -13.03 4.78 -1.00
N PHE A 319 -13.68 4.10 -0.04
CA PHE A 319 -13.73 2.65 -0.04
C PHE A 319 -14.66 2.09 -1.14
N ALA A 320 -15.78 2.75 -1.42
CA ALA A 320 -16.67 2.41 -2.54
C ALA A 320 -15.95 2.50 -3.89
N LEU A 321 -15.16 3.55 -4.10
CA LEU A 321 -14.34 3.72 -5.30
C LEU A 321 -13.26 2.64 -5.41
N ALA A 322 -12.67 2.20 -4.29
CA ALA A 322 -11.73 1.09 -4.29
C ALA A 322 -12.41 -0.22 -4.75
N LEU A 323 -13.58 -0.50 -4.19
CA LEU A 323 -14.41 -1.67 -4.55
C LEU A 323 -14.87 -1.63 -6.01
N ALA A 324 -15.16 -0.44 -6.55
CA ALA A 324 -15.54 -0.25 -7.94
C ALA A 324 -14.37 -0.31 -8.92
N SER A 325 -13.12 -0.38 -8.45
CA SER A 325 -11.92 -0.36 -9.31
C SER A 325 -11.38 -1.77 -9.60
N LYS A 326 -11.30 -2.64 -8.58
CA LYS A 326 -10.76 -4.00 -8.68
C LYS A 326 -11.50 -4.98 -7.78
N GLN A 327 -11.75 -6.18 -8.30
CA GLN A 327 -12.55 -7.23 -7.68
C GLN A 327 -11.96 -7.71 -6.36
N HIS A 328 -10.63 -7.88 -6.29
CA HIS A 328 -9.96 -8.41 -5.10
C HIS A 328 -10.08 -7.50 -3.87
N VAL A 329 -10.40 -6.22 -4.05
CA VAL A 329 -10.70 -5.30 -2.93
C VAL A 329 -11.94 -5.77 -2.14
N ALA A 330 -12.83 -6.55 -2.75
CA ALA A 330 -13.97 -7.15 -2.03
C ALA A 330 -13.53 -8.03 -0.86
N LEU A 331 -12.33 -8.61 -0.88
CA LEU A 331 -11.77 -9.37 0.24
C LEU A 331 -11.47 -8.48 1.47
N VAL A 332 -11.43 -7.17 1.31
CA VAL A 332 -11.23 -6.22 2.41
C VAL A 332 -12.57 -5.91 3.12
N LEU A 333 -13.73 -6.19 2.50
CA LEU A 333 -15.05 -5.89 3.08
C LEU A 333 -15.30 -6.51 4.45
N PRO A 334 -15.01 -7.80 4.71
CA PRO A 334 -15.21 -8.39 6.04
C PRO A 334 -14.37 -7.69 7.10
N LEU A 335 -13.14 -7.31 6.76
CA LEU A 335 -12.24 -6.60 7.68
C LEU A 335 -12.74 -5.18 7.96
N ALA A 336 -13.24 -4.47 6.95
CA ALA A 336 -13.85 -3.15 7.10
C ALA A 336 -15.12 -3.21 7.97
N ALA A 337 -15.95 -4.24 7.79
CA ALA A 337 -17.15 -4.45 8.60
C ALA A 337 -16.80 -4.74 10.08
N CYS A 338 -15.67 -5.40 10.33
CA CYS A 338 -15.22 -5.77 11.67
C CYS A 338 -14.32 -4.73 12.33
N TRP A 339 -13.95 -3.67 11.61
CA TRP A 339 -13.22 -2.53 12.15
C TRP A 339 -14.20 -1.60 12.89
N PRO A 340 -14.13 -1.49 14.22
CA PRO A 340 -15.13 -0.76 15.02
C PRO A 340 -15.38 0.69 14.57
N ALA A 341 -14.33 1.40 14.14
CA ALA A 341 -14.44 2.78 13.69
C ALA A 341 -15.11 2.93 12.31
N PHE A 342 -15.27 1.85 11.54
CA PHE A 342 -15.99 1.84 10.27
C PHE A 342 -17.30 1.07 10.37
N GLY A 343 -17.24 -0.20 10.75
CA GLY A 343 -18.38 -1.04 11.09
C GLY A 343 -19.19 -1.56 9.90
N PRO A 344 -20.14 -2.47 10.14
CA PRO A 344 -20.85 -3.20 9.08
C PRO A 344 -21.76 -2.31 8.25
N ARG A 345 -22.43 -1.31 8.86
CA ARG A 345 -23.32 -0.39 8.16
C ARG A 345 -22.59 0.40 7.08
N ARG A 346 -21.39 0.91 7.40
CA ARG A 346 -20.57 1.70 6.46
C ARG A 346 -19.92 0.82 5.40
N ALA A 347 -19.54 -0.41 5.76
CA ALA A 347 -19.10 -1.42 4.79
C ALA A 347 -20.20 -1.74 3.78
N LEU A 348 -21.44 -1.96 4.23
CA LEU A 348 -22.60 -2.17 3.34
C LEU A 348 -22.89 -0.94 2.48
N CYS A 349 -22.82 0.27 3.04
CA CYS A 349 -22.99 1.50 2.26
C CYS A 349 -21.90 1.65 1.18
N ALA A 350 -20.64 1.34 1.52
CA ALA A 350 -19.53 1.39 0.56
C ALA A 350 -19.68 0.33 -0.52
N ALA A 351 -20.10 -0.89 -0.17
CA ALA A 351 -20.39 -1.96 -1.13
C ALA A 351 -21.55 -1.57 -2.06
N GLY A 352 -22.65 -1.03 -1.52
CA GLY A 352 -23.79 -0.57 -2.30
C GLY A 352 -23.44 0.59 -3.23
N LEU A 353 -22.65 1.57 -2.76
CA LEU A 353 -22.17 2.67 -3.58
C LEU A 353 -21.18 2.21 -4.66
N GLY A 354 -20.29 1.27 -4.33
CA GLY A 354 -19.38 0.66 -5.29
C GLY A 354 -20.15 -0.09 -6.38
N LEU A 355 -21.15 -0.89 -6.00
CA LEU A 355 -22.04 -1.57 -6.94
C LEU A 355 -22.80 -0.56 -7.81
N ALA A 356 -23.32 0.53 -7.24
CA ALA A 356 -23.99 1.58 -7.99
C ALA A 356 -23.07 2.23 -9.03
N ALA A 357 -21.78 2.38 -8.74
CA ALA A 357 -20.79 2.89 -9.70
C ALA A 357 -20.48 1.89 -10.84
N VAL A 358 -20.60 0.58 -10.58
CA VAL A 358 -20.39 -0.48 -11.58
C VAL A 358 -21.66 -0.75 -12.41
N LEU A 359 -22.83 -0.53 -11.82
CA LEU A 359 -24.13 -0.92 -12.35
C LEU A 359 -24.43 -0.46 -13.79
N PRO A 360 -24.06 0.75 -14.25
CA PRO A 360 -24.35 1.18 -15.61
C PRO A 360 -23.75 0.25 -16.67
N TRP A 361 -22.54 -0.29 -16.44
CA TRP A 361 -21.88 -1.22 -17.37
C TRP A 361 -22.47 -2.62 -17.29
N LEU A 362 -22.79 -3.08 -16.08
CA LEU A 362 -23.45 -4.37 -15.88
C LEU A 362 -24.82 -4.42 -16.57
N VAL A 363 -25.58 -3.33 -16.55
CA VAL A 363 -26.90 -3.24 -17.20
C VAL A 363 -26.76 -3.06 -18.72
N ALA A 364 -25.82 -2.24 -19.18
CA ALA A 364 -25.64 -1.97 -20.61
C ALA A 364 -25.10 -3.18 -21.41
N SER A 365 -24.29 -4.03 -20.76
CA SER A 365 -23.65 -5.19 -21.39
C SER A 365 -23.36 -6.29 -20.37
N PRO A 366 -24.37 -6.99 -19.82
CA PRO A 366 -24.18 -7.94 -18.73
C PRO A 366 -23.26 -9.11 -19.09
N GLN A 367 -23.39 -9.63 -20.32
CA GLN A 367 -22.56 -10.73 -20.79
C GLN A 367 -21.11 -10.29 -20.98
N ASP A 368 -20.87 -9.22 -21.74
CA ASP A 368 -19.52 -8.67 -21.96
C ASP A 368 -18.83 -8.33 -20.63
N PHE A 369 -19.57 -7.70 -19.69
CA PHE A 369 -19.06 -7.40 -18.35
C PHE A 369 -18.66 -8.67 -17.59
N PHE A 370 -19.52 -9.70 -17.58
CA PHE A 370 -19.26 -10.92 -16.84
C PHE A 370 -18.09 -11.69 -17.46
N ASP A 371 -18.06 -11.79 -18.78
CA ASP A 371 -17.02 -12.50 -19.52
C ASP A 371 -15.64 -11.87 -19.27
N ASP A 372 -15.56 -10.54 -19.29
CA ASP A 372 -14.32 -9.81 -19.12
C ASP A 372 -13.90 -9.67 -17.64
N ALA A 373 -14.77 -9.11 -16.79
CA ALA A 373 -14.41 -8.75 -15.43
C ALA A 373 -14.42 -9.95 -14.47
N VAL A 374 -15.13 -11.04 -14.80
CA VAL A 374 -15.30 -12.20 -13.91
C VAL A 374 -14.71 -13.46 -14.52
N ARG A 375 -15.25 -13.93 -15.65
CA ARG A 375 -14.88 -15.23 -16.24
C ARG A 375 -13.41 -15.26 -16.66
N THR A 376 -12.91 -14.23 -17.34
CA THR A 376 -11.51 -14.18 -17.77
C THR A 376 -10.53 -14.35 -16.61
N ASN A 377 -10.81 -13.71 -15.46
CA ASN A 377 -9.96 -13.85 -14.27
C ASN A 377 -10.01 -15.26 -13.66
N LEU A 378 -11.18 -15.91 -13.71
CA LEU A 378 -11.34 -17.29 -13.23
C LEU A 378 -10.70 -18.31 -14.16
N ASP A 379 -10.73 -18.07 -15.47
CA ASP A 379 -10.26 -18.98 -16.52
C ASP A 379 -8.78 -18.82 -16.84
N TYR A 380 -8.09 -17.87 -16.20
CA TYR A 380 -6.63 -17.77 -16.33
C TYR A 380 -5.97 -19.11 -16.10
N GLN A 381 -4.99 -19.40 -16.97
CA GLN A 381 -4.06 -20.49 -16.78
C GLN A 381 -3.06 -20.11 -15.69
N VAL A 382 -2.56 -21.12 -14.98
CA VAL A 382 -1.44 -20.91 -14.06
C VAL A 382 -0.18 -20.68 -14.91
N LEU A 383 0.60 -19.64 -14.58
CA LEU A 383 1.84 -19.33 -15.29
C LEU A 383 3.05 -19.86 -14.51
N ASP A 384 3.94 -20.59 -15.19
CA ASP A 384 5.17 -21.15 -14.58
C ASP A 384 6.11 -20.09 -13.99
N HIS A 385 6.03 -18.86 -14.51
CA HIS A 385 6.83 -17.71 -14.06
C HIS A 385 6.02 -16.73 -13.21
N SER A 386 4.88 -17.17 -12.67
CA SER A 386 4.13 -16.42 -11.68
C SER A 386 4.90 -16.38 -10.36
N LEU A 387 4.98 -15.21 -9.74
CA LEU A 387 5.54 -15.00 -8.40
C LEU A 387 4.51 -15.45 -7.35
N SER A 388 4.13 -16.73 -7.37
CA SER A 388 3.11 -17.35 -6.53
C SER A 388 3.45 -18.82 -6.26
N VAL A 389 2.83 -19.40 -5.24
CA VAL A 389 2.97 -20.82 -4.90
C VAL A 389 2.39 -21.72 -5.99
N PRO A 390 1.19 -21.46 -6.57
CA PRO A 390 0.69 -22.25 -7.70
C PRO A 390 1.60 -22.20 -8.93
N GLY A 391 2.15 -21.03 -9.28
CA GLY A 391 3.08 -20.90 -10.41
C GLY A 391 4.34 -21.73 -10.22
N TRP A 392 4.94 -21.65 -9.04
CA TRP A 392 6.11 -22.46 -8.68
C TRP A 392 5.79 -23.96 -8.64
N ALA A 393 4.65 -24.36 -8.08
CA ALA A 393 4.22 -25.76 -8.07
C ALA A 393 4.00 -26.29 -9.50
N HIS A 394 3.37 -25.48 -10.36
CA HIS A 394 3.14 -25.84 -11.76
C HIS A 394 4.45 -26.06 -12.52
N HIS A 395 5.50 -25.26 -12.25
CA HIS A 395 6.82 -25.46 -12.83
C HIS A 395 7.37 -26.89 -12.60
N PHE A 396 6.98 -27.53 -11.49
CA PHE A 396 7.34 -28.92 -11.16
C PHE A 396 6.25 -29.95 -11.50
N GLY A 397 5.26 -29.58 -12.31
CA GLY A 397 4.15 -30.44 -12.72
C GLY A 397 3.08 -30.67 -11.63
N ILE A 398 3.08 -29.87 -10.56
CA ILE A 398 2.13 -29.98 -9.46
C ILE A 398 0.99 -28.97 -9.65
N THR A 399 -0.24 -29.46 -9.78
CA THR A 399 -1.43 -28.60 -9.91
C THR A 399 -2.09 -28.39 -8.55
N LEU A 400 -2.14 -27.14 -8.09
CA LEU A 400 -2.87 -26.78 -6.86
C LEU A 400 -4.32 -26.40 -7.21
N GLY A 401 -5.27 -27.08 -6.59
CA GLY A 401 -6.70 -26.78 -6.73
C GLY A 401 -7.13 -25.58 -5.88
N PHE A 402 -8.29 -25.00 -6.23
CA PHE A 402 -8.90 -23.86 -5.54
C PHE A 402 -9.11 -24.06 -4.02
N GLY A 403 -9.28 -25.31 -3.59
CA GLY A 403 -9.44 -25.65 -2.17
C GLY A 403 -8.27 -25.20 -1.30
N VAL A 404 -7.02 -25.29 -1.79
CA VAL A 404 -5.84 -24.85 -1.03
C VAL A 404 -5.86 -23.34 -0.85
N THR A 405 -6.17 -22.59 -1.91
CA THR A 405 -6.34 -21.13 -1.86
C THR A 405 -7.43 -20.73 -0.85
N ALA A 406 -8.57 -21.42 -0.84
CA ALA A 406 -9.65 -21.17 0.11
C ALA A 406 -9.22 -21.39 1.57
N VAL A 407 -8.46 -22.46 1.85
CA VAL A 407 -7.92 -22.73 3.19
C VAL A 407 -6.93 -21.65 3.64
N VAL A 408 -5.99 -21.27 2.77
CA VAL A 408 -5.01 -20.22 3.08
C VAL A 408 -5.70 -18.87 3.33
N LEU A 409 -6.71 -18.52 2.52
CA LEU A 409 -7.52 -17.33 2.75
C LEU A 409 -8.28 -17.41 4.07
N ALA A 410 -8.94 -18.52 4.39
CA ALA A 410 -9.66 -18.69 5.66
C ALA A 410 -8.73 -18.52 6.88
N LEU A 411 -7.54 -19.13 6.84
CA LEU A 411 -6.52 -18.96 7.88
C LEU A 411 -6.05 -17.50 7.99
N SER A 412 -5.87 -16.82 6.85
CA SER A 412 -5.49 -15.41 6.82
C SER A 412 -6.55 -14.51 7.48
N TYR A 413 -7.84 -14.77 7.26
CA TYR A 413 -8.93 -14.05 7.93
C TYR A 413 -8.98 -14.34 9.44
N LEU A 414 -8.77 -15.60 9.85
CA LEU A 414 -8.72 -15.96 11.27
C LEU A 414 -7.58 -15.24 12.00
N LEU A 415 -6.42 -15.10 11.35
CA LEU A 415 -5.30 -14.33 11.88
C LEU A 415 -5.57 -12.82 11.87
N ALA A 416 -6.11 -12.29 10.77
CA ALA A 416 -6.50 -10.88 10.67
C ALA A 416 -7.55 -10.51 11.73
N TRP A 417 -8.48 -11.41 12.05
CA TRP A 417 -9.45 -11.23 13.13
C TRP A 417 -8.80 -11.04 14.49
N ARG A 418 -7.66 -11.68 14.77
CA ARG A 418 -6.91 -11.48 16.02
C ARG A 418 -6.26 -10.10 16.10
N ALA A 419 -6.02 -9.47 14.97
CA ALA A 419 -5.44 -8.13 14.88
C ALA A 419 -6.50 -7.02 14.79
N ARG A 420 -7.80 -7.35 14.80
CA ARG A 420 -8.89 -6.38 14.69
C ARG A 420 -8.88 -5.39 15.86
N GLY A 421 -9.30 -4.15 15.59
CA GLY A 421 -9.55 -3.16 16.63
C GLY A 421 -9.37 -1.72 16.15
N GLY A 422 -8.18 -1.39 15.64
CA GLY A 422 -7.84 -0.05 15.16
C GLY A 422 -7.53 -0.01 13.66
N ALA A 423 -7.18 1.19 13.18
CA ALA A 423 -6.73 1.42 11.81
C ALA A 423 -5.52 0.54 11.45
N ALA A 424 -4.56 0.39 12.38
CA ALA A 424 -3.40 -0.48 12.19
C ALA A 424 -3.80 -1.95 11.96
N GLY A 425 -4.77 -2.43 12.73
CA GLY A 425 -5.32 -3.78 12.61
C GLY A 425 -6.03 -4.02 11.29
N PHE A 426 -6.85 -3.06 10.85
CA PHE A 426 -7.50 -3.10 9.54
C PHE A 426 -6.47 -3.16 8.41
N CYS A 427 -5.44 -2.31 8.43
CA CYS A 427 -4.42 -2.26 7.40
C CYS A 427 -3.59 -3.56 7.36
N ALA A 428 -3.09 -4.03 8.51
CA ALA A 428 -2.28 -5.24 8.58
C ALA A 428 -3.07 -6.50 8.25
N GLY A 429 -4.33 -6.59 8.71
CA GLY A 429 -5.23 -7.69 8.34
C GLY A 429 -5.53 -7.70 6.84
N SER A 430 -5.77 -6.53 6.25
CA SER A 430 -6.01 -6.40 4.80
C SER A 430 -4.78 -6.77 3.99
N ALA A 431 -3.59 -6.34 4.45
CA ALA A 431 -2.32 -6.74 3.85
C ALA A 431 -2.14 -8.26 3.88
N LEU A 432 -2.43 -8.93 5.00
CA LEU A 432 -2.30 -10.38 5.12
C LEU A 432 -3.25 -11.13 4.19
N VAL A 433 -4.52 -10.71 4.11
CA VAL A 433 -5.52 -11.36 3.24
C VAL A 433 -5.16 -11.19 1.76
N LEU A 434 -4.75 -9.99 1.35
CA LEU A 434 -4.34 -9.74 -0.04
C LEU A 434 -3.02 -10.43 -0.37
N LEU A 435 -2.07 -10.48 0.57
CA LEU A 435 -0.83 -11.25 0.40
C LEU A 435 -1.09 -12.75 0.27
N ALA A 436 -2.04 -13.28 1.03
CA ALA A 436 -2.50 -14.66 0.92
C ALA A 436 -3.15 -14.92 -0.45
N LEU A 437 -3.95 -13.98 -0.97
CA LEU A 437 -4.48 -14.06 -2.33
C LEU A 437 -3.32 -14.09 -3.34
N ASP A 438 -2.42 -13.12 -3.30
CA ASP A 438 -1.31 -12.98 -4.25
C ASP A 438 -0.40 -14.21 -4.27
N LEU A 439 -0.10 -14.78 -3.10
CA LEU A 439 0.67 -16.02 -2.98
C LEU A 439 -0.03 -17.23 -3.58
N MET A 440 -1.36 -17.26 -3.55
CA MET A 440 -2.18 -18.41 -3.95
C MET A 440 -2.91 -18.18 -5.28
N ASN A 441 -2.63 -17.08 -5.97
CA ASN A 441 -3.24 -16.77 -7.25
C ASN A 441 -2.50 -17.47 -8.40
N LYS A 442 -3.20 -17.67 -9.52
CA LYS A 442 -2.66 -18.34 -10.71
C LYS A 442 -1.58 -17.52 -11.42
N GLN A 443 -1.75 -16.20 -11.39
CA GLN A 443 -0.87 -15.24 -12.02
C GLN A 443 -0.64 -14.06 -11.09
N THR A 444 0.57 -13.97 -10.55
CA THR A 444 0.99 -12.90 -9.66
C THR A 444 2.32 -12.37 -10.14
N PHE A 445 2.39 -11.06 -10.24
CA PHE A 445 3.60 -10.32 -10.62
C PHE A 445 3.93 -9.32 -9.53
N PHE A 446 5.09 -8.67 -9.59
CA PHE A 446 5.55 -7.85 -8.47
C PHE A 446 4.60 -6.68 -8.12
N ASN A 447 3.82 -6.16 -9.07
CA ASN A 447 2.82 -5.13 -8.78
C ASN A 447 1.77 -5.57 -7.78
N HIS A 448 1.34 -6.82 -7.82
CA HIS A 448 0.29 -7.33 -6.94
C HIS A 448 0.70 -7.13 -5.47
N TYR A 449 1.98 -7.38 -5.17
CA TYR A 449 2.58 -7.17 -3.85
C TYR A 449 2.73 -5.69 -3.43
N THR A 450 2.57 -4.73 -4.35
CA THR A 450 2.66 -3.29 -4.04
C THR A 450 1.53 -2.86 -3.09
N LEU A 451 0.33 -3.40 -3.27
CA LEU A 451 -0.82 -3.03 -2.43
C LEU A 451 -0.70 -3.58 -1.00
N PRO A 452 -0.43 -4.89 -0.76
CA PRO A 452 -0.13 -5.40 0.57
C PRO A 452 1.03 -4.66 1.24
N MET A 453 2.11 -4.36 0.51
CA MET A 453 3.23 -3.59 1.04
C MET A 453 2.81 -2.21 1.52
N ALA A 454 2.05 -1.45 0.71
CA ALA A 454 1.58 -0.13 1.10
C ALA A 454 0.63 -0.18 2.31
N LEU A 455 -0.19 -1.22 2.41
CA LEU A 455 -1.04 -1.45 3.59
C LEU A 455 -0.22 -1.78 4.85
N LEU A 456 0.91 -2.48 4.74
CA LEU A 456 1.83 -2.68 5.87
C LEU A 456 2.48 -1.36 6.30
N VAL A 457 2.91 -0.52 5.35
CA VAL A 457 3.41 0.83 5.66
C VAL A 457 2.33 1.65 6.38
N LEU A 458 1.10 1.61 5.88
CA LEU A 458 -0.04 2.30 6.48
C LEU A 458 -0.40 1.74 7.87
N ALA A 459 -0.24 0.44 8.09
CA ALA A 459 -0.44 -0.19 9.40
C ALA A 459 0.54 0.35 10.44
N VAL A 460 1.83 0.48 10.08
CA VAL A 460 2.85 1.09 10.94
C VAL A 460 2.55 2.56 11.18
N CYS A 461 2.12 3.30 10.14
CA CYS A 461 1.73 4.70 10.26
C CYS A 461 0.55 4.91 11.23
N ALA A 462 -0.48 4.07 11.11
CA ALA A 462 -1.65 4.09 11.99
C ALA A 462 -1.27 3.74 13.43
N ALA A 463 -0.43 2.72 13.64
CA ALA A 463 0.03 2.35 14.97
C ALA A 463 0.82 3.50 15.63
N ALA A 464 1.69 4.18 14.88
CA ALA A 464 2.44 5.33 15.39
C ALA A 464 1.53 6.53 15.72
N GLY A 465 0.49 6.79 14.90
CA GLY A 465 -0.49 7.84 15.16
C GLY A 465 -1.31 7.59 16.44
N ASP A 466 -1.71 6.34 16.68
CA ASP A 466 -2.40 5.94 17.91
C ASP A 466 -1.51 6.15 19.15
N GLN A 467 -0.23 5.77 19.09
CA GLN A 467 0.73 5.95 20.19
C GLN A 467 0.96 7.43 20.53
N ARG A 468 1.19 8.28 19.53
CA ARG A 468 1.35 9.74 19.73
C ARG A 468 0.12 10.37 20.36
N SER A 469 -1.08 9.89 20.00
CA SER A 469 -2.34 10.39 20.56
C SER A 469 -2.54 10.00 22.03
N VAL A 470 -1.92 8.91 22.48
CA VAL A 470 -1.89 8.52 23.90
C VAL A 470 -0.90 9.38 24.67
N GLU A 471 0.32 9.56 24.16
CA GLU A 471 1.37 10.39 24.80
C GLU A 471 0.92 11.84 25.01
N ASN A 472 0.26 12.44 24.03
CA ASN A 472 -0.25 13.81 24.16
C ASN A 472 -1.32 13.92 25.26
N ARG A 473 -2.26 12.96 25.32
CA ARG A 473 -3.31 12.93 26.37
C ARG A 473 -2.75 12.77 27.78
N SER A 474 -1.68 11.98 27.95
CA SER A 474 -1.02 11.86 29.26
C SER A 474 -0.31 13.14 29.70
N ARG A 475 0.15 13.97 28.76
CA ARG A 475 0.80 15.26 29.07
C ARG A 475 -0.19 16.35 29.48
N ASP A 476 -1.39 16.31 28.92
CA ASP A 476 -2.44 17.31 29.15
C ASP A 476 -3.32 16.99 30.39
N ALA A 477 -3.11 15.85 31.05
CA ALA A 477 -3.82 15.50 32.27
C ALA A 477 -3.33 16.38 33.45
N PRO A 478 -4.22 17.05 34.19
CA PRO A 478 -3.82 17.87 35.34
C PRO A 478 -3.15 17.00 36.40
N SER A 479 -1.95 17.42 36.82
CA SER A 479 -1.11 16.79 37.84
C SER A 479 -1.66 16.93 39.24
#